data_AF-A0A7V9CKG6-F1
#
_entry.id   AF-A0A7V9CKG6-F1
#
_cell.length_a   1.000
_cell.length_b   1.000
_cell.length_c   1.000
_cell.angle_alpha   90.00
_cell.angle_beta   90.00
_cell.angle_gamma   90.00
#
_symmetry.space_group_name_H-M   'P 1'
#
loop_
_entity.id
_entity.type
_entity.pdbx_description
1 polymer ?
#
loop_
_entity_poly.entity_id
_entity_poly.type
_entity_poly.pdbx_seq_one_letter_code
_entity_poly.pdbx_strand_id
1 'polypeptide(L)'
;MPNPPTPPPAARALPAEYRPREHFWPYVDLTEQPSDEELAALDPDLRAALYGPSPIAFSYTLVFPVFAGQDFDRARELARASAEYREVGTGAALRIRARFFPSEVEQLRDLFVLVGAQPGCEVLVDDRPVPYARELWLPLTWFLLPR
;
A
#
# COMPACT_ATOMS: atom_id res chain seq x y z
N MET A 1 63.74 43.47 0.10
CA MET A 1 62.69 42.49 -0.25
C MET A 1 61.42 42.87 0.52
N PRO A 2 60.27 43.00 -0.14
CA PRO A 2 59.01 43.41 0.47
C PRO A 2 58.38 42.28 1.30
N ASN A 3 57.77 42.63 2.44
CA ASN A 3 57.08 41.72 3.35
C ASN A 3 55.94 40.94 2.65
N PRO A 4 55.69 39.67 3.01
CA PRO A 4 54.54 38.93 2.51
C PRO A 4 53.22 39.55 3.01
N PRO A 5 52.12 39.43 2.24
CA PRO A 5 50.84 40.01 2.58
C PRO A 5 50.21 39.33 3.81
N THR A 6 49.60 40.17 4.66
CA THR A 6 48.82 39.80 5.84
C THR A 6 47.74 38.78 5.50
N PRO A 7 47.53 37.72 6.32
CA PRO A 7 46.43 36.77 6.08
C PRO A 7 45.06 37.48 6.20
N PRO A 8 44.04 37.04 5.44
CA PRO A 8 42.71 37.65 5.51
C PRO A 8 42.11 37.46 6.91
N PRO A 9 41.26 38.39 7.38
CA PRO A 9 40.60 38.27 8.68
C PRO A 9 39.74 37.00 8.70
N ALA A 10 39.85 36.24 9.80
CA ALA A 10 39.06 35.05 10.02
C ALA A 10 37.58 35.36 9.80
N ALA A 11 36.93 34.60 8.90
CA ALA A 11 35.49 34.70 8.68
C ALA A 11 34.80 34.58 10.04
N ARG A 12 34.01 35.61 10.39
CA ARG A 12 33.26 35.66 11.63
C ARG A 12 32.35 34.44 11.65
N ALA A 13 32.71 33.43 12.43
CA ALA A 13 31.87 32.28 12.66
C ALA A 13 30.54 32.79 13.21
N LEU A 14 29.46 32.60 12.45
CA LEU A 14 28.12 32.90 12.91
C LEU A 14 27.89 32.07 14.19
N PRO A 15 27.44 32.66 15.31
CA PRO A 15 27.11 31.86 16.48
C PRO A 15 26.03 30.84 16.11
N ALA A 16 26.30 29.59 16.46
CA ALA A 16 25.39 28.48 16.23
C ALA A 16 24.07 28.69 17.00
N GLU A 17 22.98 28.35 16.31
CA GLU A 17 21.72 27.81 16.84
C GLU A 17 20.81 28.79 17.61
N TYR A 18 20.19 29.72 16.89
CA TYR A 18 18.81 30.09 17.21
C TYR A 18 17.87 29.18 16.40
N ARG A 19 17.46 28.06 17.00
CA ARG A 19 16.38 27.20 16.49
C ARG A 19 15.07 27.68 17.13
N PRO A 20 14.15 28.31 16.38
CA PRO A 20 12.85 28.68 16.93
C PRO A 20 12.19 27.42 17.49
N ARG A 21 11.58 27.50 18.68
CA ARG A 21 10.86 26.35 19.24
C ARG A 21 9.77 25.93 18.26
N GLU A 22 9.98 24.78 17.61
CA GLU A 22 9.07 24.14 16.67
C GLU A 22 7.89 23.55 17.46
N HIS A 23 7.05 24.38 18.07
CA HIS A 23 5.84 23.97 18.80
C HIS A 23 4.61 24.67 18.23
N PHE A 24 4.58 24.85 16.91
CA PHE A 24 3.46 25.47 16.22
C PHE A 24 2.55 24.45 15.53
N TRP A 25 3.07 23.27 15.20
CA TRP A 25 2.33 22.29 14.41
C TRP A 25 2.00 21.06 15.26
N PRO A 26 0.73 20.63 15.32
CA PRO A 26 0.33 19.38 15.97
C PRO A 26 0.89 18.12 15.28
N TYR A 27 1.73 18.28 14.25
CA TYR A 27 2.37 17.22 13.49
C TYR A 27 3.86 17.01 13.85
N VAL A 28 4.37 17.69 14.89
CA VAL A 28 5.77 17.52 15.36
C VAL A 28 6.08 16.09 15.78
N ASP A 29 5.08 15.35 16.24
CA ASP A 29 5.24 13.95 16.65
C ASP A 29 5.00 12.96 15.49
N LEU A 30 4.63 13.43 14.29
CA LEU A 30 4.55 12.58 13.11
C LEU A 30 5.93 12.44 12.49
N THR A 31 6.29 11.20 12.15
CA THR A 31 7.51 10.92 11.40
C THR A 31 7.43 11.57 10.02
N GLU A 32 8.50 12.24 9.59
CA GLU A 32 8.56 12.90 8.28
C GLU A 32 8.40 11.90 7.11
N GLN A 33 8.77 10.63 7.33
CA GLN A 33 8.52 9.55 6.39
C GLN A 33 7.28 8.77 6.82
N PRO A 34 6.28 8.59 5.93
CA PRO A 34 5.14 7.73 6.20
C PRO A 34 5.62 6.28 6.32
N SER A 35 5.00 5.54 7.23
CA SER A 35 5.24 4.10 7.39
C SER A 35 4.68 3.30 6.21
N ASP A 36 5.14 2.05 6.04
CA ASP A 36 4.63 1.15 5.00
C ASP A 36 3.13 0.87 5.16
N GLU A 37 2.63 0.81 6.41
CA GLU A 37 1.21 0.63 6.71
C GLU A 37 0.38 1.84 6.29
N GLU A 38 0.87 3.06 6.55
CA GLU A 38 0.21 4.30 6.12
C GLU A 38 0.22 4.47 4.61
N LEU A 39 1.32 4.09 3.95
CA LEU A 39 1.39 4.05 2.49
C LEU A 39 0.45 3.01 1.90
N ALA A 40 0.30 1.86 2.56
CA ALA A 40 -0.68 0.82 2.23
C ALA A 40 -2.12 1.21 2.59
N ALA A 41 -2.37 2.36 3.20
CA ALA A 41 -3.71 2.94 3.40
C ALA A 41 -4.08 3.98 2.32
N LEU A 42 -3.10 4.53 1.59
CA LEU A 42 -3.32 5.51 0.53
C LEU A 42 -4.00 4.91 -0.69
N ASP A 43 -4.92 5.65 -1.31
CA ASP A 43 -5.46 5.25 -2.62
C ASP A 43 -4.32 5.03 -3.64
N PRO A 44 -4.31 3.95 -4.44
CA PRO A 44 -3.24 3.64 -5.37
C PRO A 44 -2.96 4.74 -6.40
N ASP A 45 -4.01 5.39 -6.93
CA ASP A 45 -3.84 6.48 -7.90
C ASP A 45 -3.25 7.71 -7.20
N LEU A 46 -3.65 7.98 -5.95
CA LEU A 46 -3.05 9.02 -5.12
C LEU A 46 -1.56 8.72 -4.83
N ARG A 47 -1.23 7.47 -4.46
CA ARG A 47 0.15 7.04 -4.22
C ARG A 47 1.01 7.23 -5.47
N ALA A 48 0.51 6.83 -6.64
CA ALA A 48 1.21 7.00 -7.91
C ALA A 48 1.41 8.48 -8.28
N ALA A 49 0.43 9.34 -7.98
CA ALA A 49 0.57 10.78 -8.21
C ALA A 49 1.61 11.44 -7.30
N LEU A 50 1.72 10.99 -6.04
CA LEU A 50 2.64 11.55 -5.05
C LEU A 50 4.08 11.02 -5.19
N TYR A 51 4.24 9.72 -5.47
CA TYR A 51 5.54 9.03 -5.41
C TYR A 51 5.99 8.45 -6.76
N GLY A 52 5.21 8.63 -7.82
CA GLY A 52 5.46 8.04 -9.13
C GLY A 52 5.01 6.57 -9.25
N PRO A 53 5.10 5.98 -10.45
CA PRO A 53 4.74 4.59 -10.67
C PRO A 53 5.68 3.68 -9.90
N SER A 54 5.10 2.80 -9.09
CA SER A 54 5.89 1.83 -8.33
C SER A 54 6.52 0.81 -9.28
N PRO A 55 7.80 0.43 -9.11
CA PRO A 55 8.45 -0.59 -9.94
C PRO A 55 7.95 -2.02 -9.63
N ILE A 56 6.87 -2.16 -8.86
CA ILE A 56 6.37 -3.44 -8.37
C ILE A 56 5.73 -4.22 -9.53
N ALA A 57 5.81 -5.55 -9.45
CA ALA A 57 5.01 -6.43 -10.28
C ALA A 57 3.51 -6.07 -10.15
N PHE A 58 2.76 -6.26 -11.24
CA PHE A 58 1.31 -6.12 -11.24
C PHE A 58 0.68 -6.94 -10.11
N SER A 59 -0.46 -6.48 -9.62
CA SER A 59 -1.11 -6.98 -8.41
C SER A 59 -2.55 -7.41 -8.67
N TYR A 60 -3.06 -8.28 -7.81
CA TYR A 60 -4.45 -8.72 -7.81
C TYR A 60 -5.14 -8.25 -6.54
N THR A 61 -6.28 -7.57 -6.68
CA THR A 61 -7.10 -7.18 -5.52
C THR A 61 -8.43 -7.93 -5.57
N LEU A 62 -8.72 -8.71 -4.53
CA LEU A 62 -10.03 -9.30 -4.31
C LEU A 62 -10.88 -8.33 -3.50
N VAL A 63 -12.07 -8.00 -4.00
CA VAL A 63 -13.06 -7.17 -3.31
C VAL A 63 -14.31 -7.99 -3.09
N PHE A 64 -14.79 -8.10 -1.86
CA PHE A 64 -16.00 -8.89 -1.56
C PHE A 64 -16.79 -8.30 -0.39
N PRO A 65 -18.12 -8.49 -0.35
CA PRO A 65 -18.93 -8.04 0.77
C PRO A 65 -18.76 -8.96 1.97
N VAL A 66 -19.25 -8.52 3.14
CA VAL A 66 -19.51 -9.45 4.24
C VAL A 66 -20.64 -10.40 3.85
N PHE A 67 -20.46 -11.69 4.10
CA PHE A 67 -21.44 -12.73 3.80
C PHE A 67 -21.65 -13.65 5.01
N ALA A 68 -22.79 -14.34 5.04
CA ALA A 68 -23.12 -15.27 6.10
C ALA A 68 -22.53 -16.66 5.81
N GLY A 69 -21.99 -17.31 6.84
CA GLY A 69 -21.47 -18.67 6.76
C GLY A 69 -20.16 -18.85 7.53
N GLN A 70 -19.78 -20.11 7.76
CA GLN A 70 -18.54 -20.46 8.45
C GLN A 70 -17.27 -20.04 7.68
N ASP A 71 -17.38 -19.86 6.36
CA ASP A 71 -16.25 -19.52 5.50
C ASP A 71 -15.87 -18.04 5.59
N PHE A 72 -16.74 -17.18 6.15
CA PHE A 72 -16.47 -15.74 6.23
C PHE A 72 -15.31 -15.43 7.19
N ASP A 73 -15.30 -16.04 8.38
CA ASP A 73 -14.23 -15.81 9.34
C ASP A 73 -12.89 -16.24 8.76
N ARG A 74 -12.86 -17.40 8.08
CA ARG A 74 -11.66 -17.89 7.40
C ARG A 74 -11.22 -16.99 6.24
N ALA A 75 -12.16 -16.52 5.43
CA ALA A 75 -11.88 -15.58 4.34
C ALA A 75 -11.31 -14.26 4.88
N ARG A 76 -11.84 -13.77 6.00
CA ARG A 76 -11.35 -12.55 6.65
C ARG A 76 -9.95 -12.71 7.21
N GLU A 77 -9.63 -13.85 7.81
CA GLU A 77 -8.27 -14.18 8.26
C GLU A 77 -7.28 -14.17 7.10
N LEU A 78 -7.61 -14.86 5.99
CA LEU A 78 -6.77 -14.89 4.79
C LEU A 78 -6.61 -13.51 4.17
N ALA A 79 -7.67 -12.71 4.13
CA ALA A 79 -7.63 -11.33 3.66
C ALA A 79 -6.71 -10.46 4.52
N ARG A 80 -6.71 -10.62 5.85
CA ARG A 80 -5.81 -9.88 6.76
C ARG A 80 -4.34 -10.28 6.63
N ALA A 81 -4.06 -11.48 6.14
CA ALA A 81 -2.70 -11.94 5.87
C ALA A 81 -2.16 -11.48 4.51
N SER A 82 -2.98 -10.79 3.70
CA SER A 82 -2.55 -10.27 2.39
C SER A 82 -1.62 -9.07 2.51
N ALA A 83 -0.93 -8.73 1.42
CA ALA A 83 0.02 -7.62 1.40
C ALA A 83 -0.62 -6.26 1.72
N GLU A 84 -1.87 -6.03 1.29
CA GLU A 84 -2.65 -4.87 1.71
C GLU A 84 -4.10 -5.27 2.01
N TYR A 85 -4.55 -4.97 3.24
CA TYR A 85 -5.92 -5.22 3.70
C TYR A 85 -6.64 -3.91 3.98
N ARG A 86 -7.85 -3.73 3.43
CA ARG A 86 -8.72 -2.59 3.74
C ARG A 86 -10.18 -2.99 3.87
N GLU A 87 -10.86 -2.33 4.80
CA GLU A 87 -12.32 -2.37 4.93
C GLU A 87 -12.86 -1.01 4.46
N VAL A 88 -13.69 -0.99 3.42
CA VAL A 88 -14.23 0.24 2.82
C VAL A 88 -15.75 0.25 2.94
N GLY A 89 -16.31 1.35 3.43
CA GLY A 89 -17.76 1.52 3.60
C GLY A 89 -18.26 1.04 4.97
N THR A 90 -19.60 1.00 5.12
CA THR A 90 -20.25 0.64 6.40
C THR A 90 -21.53 -0.16 6.15
N GLY A 91 -21.86 -1.07 7.08
CA GLY A 91 -23.08 -1.88 7.01
C GLY A 91 -23.13 -2.73 5.73
N ALA A 92 -24.23 -2.66 4.98
CA ALA A 92 -24.41 -3.42 3.73
C ALA A 92 -23.44 -2.99 2.59
N ALA A 93 -22.88 -1.78 2.67
CA ALA A 93 -21.90 -1.28 1.72
C ALA A 93 -20.45 -1.63 2.09
N LEU A 94 -20.22 -2.32 3.22
CA LEU A 94 -18.89 -2.72 3.64
C LEU A 94 -18.28 -3.69 2.62
N ARG A 95 -17.08 -3.36 2.12
CA ARG A 95 -16.29 -4.17 1.20
C ARG A 95 -14.92 -4.43 1.81
N ILE A 96 -14.57 -5.70 1.88
CA ILE A 96 -13.22 -6.12 2.22
C ILE A 96 -12.41 -6.11 0.93
N ARG A 97 -11.26 -5.46 0.96
CA ARG A 97 -10.26 -5.43 -0.12
C ARG A 97 -8.99 -6.12 0.38
N ALA A 98 -8.52 -7.10 -0.37
CA ALA A 98 -7.28 -7.82 -0.08
C ALA A 98 -6.41 -7.85 -1.34
N ARG A 99 -5.20 -7.29 -1.24
CA ARG A 99 -4.25 -7.18 -2.36
C ARG A 99 -3.16 -8.25 -2.24
N PHE A 100 -2.85 -8.88 -3.36
CA PHE A 100 -1.85 -9.93 -3.50
C PHE A 100 -0.91 -9.63 -4.65
N PHE A 101 0.35 -10.02 -4.48
CA PHE A 101 1.35 -10.03 -5.53
C PHE A 101 1.47 -11.42 -6.18
N PRO A 102 2.08 -11.54 -7.37
CA PRO A 102 2.24 -12.83 -8.05
C PRO A 102 3.00 -13.88 -7.22
N SER A 103 3.86 -13.45 -6.30
CA SER A 103 4.54 -14.32 -5.32
C SER A 103 3.61 -14.95 -4.28
N GLU A 104 2.41 -14.41 -4.10
CA GLU A 104 1.43 -14.81 -3.08
C GLU A 104 0.23 -15.56 -3.72
N VAL A 105 0.44 -16.12 -4.91
CA VAL A 105 -0.60 -16.77 -5.72
C VAL A 105 -1.37 -17.87 -4.98
N GLU A 106 -0.70 -18.61 -4.07
CA GLU A 106 -1.33 -19.64 -3.25
C GLU A 106 -2.39 -19.05 -2.31
N GLN A 107 -2.04 -17.98 -1.60
CA GLN A 107 -2.94 -17.28 -0.66
C GLN A 107 -4.09 -16.60 -1.42
N LEU A 108 -3.80 -16.02 -2.58
CA LEU A 108 -4.80 -15.45 -3.47
C LEU A 108 -5.83 -16.52 -3.88
N ARG A 109 -5.38 -17.72 -4.28
CA ARG A 109 -6.25 -18.82 -4.67
C ARG A 109 -7.09 -19.31 -3.50
N ASP A 110 -6.49 -19.51 -2.34
CA ASP A 110 -7.18 -19.97 -1.14
C ASP A 110 -8.32 -19.03 -0.75
N LEU A 111 -8.07 -17.72 -0.78
CA LEU A 111 -9.11 -16.74 -0.53
C LEU A 111 -10.18 -16.76 -1.64
N PHE A 112 -9.78 -16.80 -2.91
CA PHE A 112 -10.72 -16.78 -4.04
C PHE A 112 -11.67 -17.99 -4.05
N VAL A 113 -11.23 -19.17 -3.62
CA VAL A 113 -12.10 -20.35 -3.50
C VAL A 113 -13.25 -20.12 -2.52
N LEU A 114 -13.02 -19.37 -1.44
CA LEU A 114 -14.04 -19.07 -0.42
C LEU A 114 -14.99 -17.96 -0.88
N VAL A 115 -14.45 -16.87 -1.44
CA VAL A 115 -15.23 -15.66 -1.73
C VAL A 115 -15.74 -15.58 -3.15
N GLY A 116 -15.16 -16.35 -4.07
CA GLY A 116 -15.40 -16.23 -5.51
C GLY A 116 -16.86 -16.49 -5.89
N ALA A 117 -17.57 -17.37 -5.19
CA ALA A 117 -18.98 -17.65 -5.45
C ALA A 117 -19.94 -16.56 -4.92
N GLN A 118 -19.46 -15.64 -4.09
CA GLN A 118 -20.31 -14.65 -3.43
C GLN A 118 -20.75 -13.55 -4.42
N PRO A 119 -22.04 -13.17 -4.40
CA PRO A 119 -22.52 -12.02 -5.17
C PRO A 119 -21.77 -10.75 -4.76
N GLY A 120 -21.23 -10.03 -5.74
CA GLY A 120 -20.43 -8.81 -5.48
C GLY A 120 -18.95 -9.07 -5.16
N CYS A 121 -18.45 -10.30 -5.37
CA CYS A 121 -17.02 -10.55 -5.41
C CYS A 121 -16.42 -10.08 -6.74
N GLU A 122 -15.60 -9.04 -6.68
CA GLU A 122 -14.87 -8.46 -7.80
C GLU A 122 -13.38 -8.81 -7.73
N VAL A 123 -12.76 -8.92 -8.91
CA VAL A 123 -11.33 -9.15 -9.06
C VAL A 123 -10.78 -7.98 -9.87
N LEU A 124 -9.80 -7.30 -9.29
CA LEU A 124 -9.14 -6.16 -9.89
C LEU A 124 -7.69 -6.53 -10.20
N VAL A 125 -7.16 -5.96 -11.27
CA VAL A 125 -5.73 -6.02 -11.60
C VAL A 125 -5.19 -4.61 -11.48
N ASP A 126 -4.18 -4.43 -10.63
CA ASP A 126 -3.65 -3.11 -10.24
C ASP A 126 -4.76 -2.16 -9.77
N ASP A 127 -5.64 -2.67 -8.91
CA ASP A 127 -6.81 -1.98 -8.36
C ASP A 127 -7.81 -1.44 -9.40
N ARG A 128 -7.68 -1.85 -10.66
CA ARG A 128 -8.57 -1.48 -11.75
C ARG A 128 -9.41 -2.67 -12.22
N PRO A 129 -10.69 -2.44 -12.56
CA PRO A 129 -11.50 -3.47 -13.19
C PRO A 129 -10.96 -3.75 -14.59
N VAL A 130 -10.66 -5.02 -14.87
CA VAL A 130 -10.22 -5.46 -16.20
C VAL A 130 -11.22 -6.47 -16.79
N PRO A 131 -11.41 -6.49 -18.13
CA PRO A 131 -12.24 -7.49 -18.76
C PRO A 131 -11.77 -8.91 -18.43
N TYR A 132 -12.72 -9.80 -18.12
CA TYR A 132 -12.46 -11.22 -17.85
C TYR A 132 -11.44 -11.46 -16.73
N ALA A 133 -11.39 -10.59 -15.72
CA ALA A 133 -10.49 -10.75 -14.57
C ALA A 133 -10.61 -12.13 -13.92
N ARG A 134 -11.85 -12.62 -13.76
CA ARG A 134 -12.15 -13.91 -13.12
C ARG A 134 -11.95 -15.09 -14.07
N GLU A 135 -12.34 -14.94 -15.33
CA GLU A 135 -12.42 -16.04 -16.29
C GLU A 135 -11.12 -16.27 -17.08
N LEU A 136 -10.25 -15.27 -17.14
CA LEU A 136 -8.99 -15.33 -17.88
C LEU A 136 -7.79 -15.04 -16.98
N TRP A 137 -7.76 -13.87 -16.32
CA TRP A 137 -6.57 -13.43 -15.60
C TRP A 137 -6.23 -14.34 -14.41
N LEU A 138 -7.21 -14.69 -13.57
CA LEU A 138 -6.97 -15.62 -12.45
C LEU A 138 -6.48 -17.00 -12.92
N PRO A 139 -7.12 -17.66 -13.92
CA PRO A 139 -6.58 -18.89 -14.48
C PRO A 139 -5.14 -18.79 -14.98
N LEU A 140 -4.75 -17.66 -15.56
CA LEU A 140 -3.36 -17.44 -15.98
C LEU A 140 -2.41 -17.34 -14.77
N THR A 141 -2.82 -16.67 -13.70
CA THR A 141 -2.04 -16.60 -12.45
C THR A 141 -1.82 -17.97 -11.84
N TRP A 142 -2.79 -18.89 -11.94
CA TRP A 142 -2.68 -20.24 -11.36
C TRP A 142 -1.54 -21.06 -11.95
N PHE A 143 -1.01 -20.72 -13.13
CA PHE A 143 0.21 -21.35 -13.66
C PHE A 143 1.47 -21.01 -12.86
N LEU A 144 1.44 -20.00 -11.98
CA LEU A 144 2.53 -19.64 -11.08
C LEU A 144 2.55 -20.47 -9.79
N LEU A 145 1.53 -21.30 -9.54
CA LEU A 145 1.51 -22.15 -8.36
C LEU A 145 2.68 -23.15 -8.39
N PRO A 146 3.35 -23.39 -7.25
CA PRO A 146 4.36 -24.44 -7.14
C PRO A 146 3.73 -25.79 -7.48
N ARG A 147 4.49 -26.64 -8.19
CA ARG A 147 4.09 -28.01 -8.56
C ARG A 147 4.48 -29.02 -7.50
#